data_AF-A0A351WF84-F1
#
_entry.id   AF-A0A351WF84-F1
#
_cell.length_a   1.000
_cell.length_b   1.000
_cell.length_c   1.000
_cell.angle_alpha   90.00
_cell.angle_beta   90.00
_cell.angle_gamma   90.00
#
_symmetry.space_group_name_H-M   'P 1'
#
loop_
_entity.id
_entity.type
_entity.pdbx_description
1 polymer ?
#
loop_
_entity_poly.entity_id
_entity_poly.type
_entity_poly.pdbx_seq_one_letter_code
_entity_poly.pdbx_strand_id
1 'polypeptide(L)'
;MLLLGFSLLMLLAAGGLHPRLLALRQEYRLNQAAPLENSPPLVAFTTVALGGFRGILADLLWIRASTLQEEGRYFELVQLSDWITKLEPRFTTVWAYQAWNMTYNISVLFNNPEDRWRWVRQGIALLRDEGLKYNPGDTHLFRELGWLFQHKIGMDYDQAQLYYKKAWAAEMTRLFQLGTNPSPHLDFASLSAETVQRMKQDYRLDPNLMEKLDREYGPFDWRLAQAHALYWACSGKPYATGFEAIATDRMILQCLAEAVKSGRLIEDPARDLFVMAPQLNLLPQALKAYRETNTRYAAEKTFATAYQNFLQGAILLLYTCNQNAEALDLYRRVQSEFPDELSGNFDQDIVSLFAGTRETLSPENATAVVNEALQQSLKWEAQGDPEQARGFAQLAQLCWTVFNAQHPLPPLTGAQTF
;
A
#
# COMPACT_ATOMS: atom_id res chain seq x y z
N MET A 1 -35.08 -42.26 28.32
CA MET A 1 -34.46 -41.97 29.63
C MET A 1 -32.94 -42.16 29.59
N LEU A 2 -32.41 -43.35 29.31
CA LEU A 2 -30.95 -43.61 29.24
C LEU A 2 -30.18 -42.75 28.23
N LEU A 3 -30.68 -42.60 27.00
CA LEU A 3 -30.05 -41.75 25.97
C LEU A 3 -30.01 -40.26 26.37
N LEU A 4 -31.06 -39.77 27.03
CA LEU A 4 -31.13 -38.40 27.53
C LEU A 4 -30.15 -38.16 28.68
N GLY A 5 -30.06 -39.12 29.61
CA GLY A 5 -29.07 -39.09 30.70
C GLY A 5 -27.63 -39.13 30.19
N PHE A 6 -27.35 -39.99 29.20
CA PHE A 6 -26.03 -40.06 28.57
C PHE A 6 -25.68 -38.78 27.81
N SER A 7 -26.65 -38.20 27.10
CA SER A 7 -26.47 -36.93 26.38
C SER A 7 -26.18 -35.77 27.33
N LEU A 8 -26.90 -35.70 28.46
CA LEU A 8 -26.66 -34.69 29.50
C LEU A 8 -25.28 -34.84 30.13
N LEU A 9 -24.84 -36.08 30.37
CA LEU A 9 -23.53 -36.37 30.96
C LEU A 9 -22.39 -36.02 30.00
N MET A 10 -22.55 -36.30 28.70
CA MET A 10 -21.63 -35.84 27.66
C MET A 10 -21.60 -34.31 27.55
N LEU A 11 -22.75 -33.63 27.67
CA LEU A 11 -22.83 -32.17 27.64
C LEU A 11 -22.10 -31.55 28.85
N LEU A 12 -22.29 -32.10 30.04
CA LEU A 12 -21.60 -31.66 31.27
C LEU A 12 -20.09 -31.93 31.20
N ALA A 13 -19.68 -33.08 30.67
CA ALA A 13 -18.27 -33.41 30.46
C ALA A 13 -17.61 -32.45 29.44
N ALA A 14 -18.29 -32.17 28.32
CA ALA A 14 -17.86 -31.18 27.34
C ALA A 14 -17.76 -29.78 27.96
N GLY A 15 -18.74 -29.40 28.79
CA GLY A 15 -18.74 -28.14 29.54
C GLY A 15 -17.57 -28.04 30.52
N GLY A 16 -17.23 -29.11 31.23
CA GLY A 16 -16.08 -29.15 32.14
C GLY A 16 -14.72 -29.08 31.44
N LEU A 17 -14.62 -29.61 30.22
CA LEU A 17 -13.40 -29.53 29.39
C LEU A 17 -13.24 -28.17 28.70
N HIS A 18 -14.34 -27.41 28.53
CA HIS A 18 -14.35 -26.18 27.76
C HIS A 18 -13.37 -25.10 28.27
N PRO A 19 -13.30 -24.77 29.58
CA PRO A 19 -12.36 -23.75 30.07
C PRO A 19 -10.89 -24.12 29.83
N ARG A 20 -10.54 -25.40 29.97
CA ARG A 20 -9.18 -25.88 29.72
C ARG A 20 -8.81 -25.78 28.25
N LEU A 21 -9.74 -26.16 27.36
CA LEU A 21 -9.55 -26.01 25.91
C LEU A 21 -9.41 -24.54 25.52
N LEU A 22 -10.16 -23.62 26.14
CA LEU A 22 -10.02 -22.18 25.92
C LEU A 22 -8.67 -21.65 26.39
N ALA A 23 -8.20 -22.05 27.57
CA ALA A 23 -6.90 -21.66 28.11
C ALA A 23 -5.75 -22.12 27.20
N LEU A 24 -5.76 -23.40 26.79
CA LEU A 24 -4.79 -23.94 25.84
C LEU A 24 -4.86 -23.19 24.50
N ARG A 25 -6.06 -22.90 24.01
CA ARG A 25 -6.25 -22.15 22.76
C ARG A 25 -5.65 -20.75 22.82
N GLN A 26 -5.75 -20.08 23.96
CA GLN A 26 -5.16 -18.75 24.20
C GLN A 26 -3.64 -18.82 24.37
N GLU A 27 -3.14 -19.80 25.12
CA GLU A 27 -1.71 -20.05 25.33
C GLU A 27 -0.97 -20.30 24.01
N TYR A 28 -1.51 -21.20 23.18
CA TYR A 28 -0.93 -21.57 21.88
C TYR A 28 -1.32 -20.61 20.75
N ARG A 29 -2.10 -19.55 21.04
CA ARG A 29 -2.60 -18.59 20.03
C ARG A 29 -3.31 -19.25 18.84
N LEU A 30 -3.95 -20.41 19.07
CA LEU A 30 -4.61 -21.22 18.03
C LEU A 30 -5.85 -20.52 17.45
N ASN A 31 -6.44 -19.59 18.21
CA ASN A 31 -7.36 -18.57 17.73
C ASN A 31 -6.88 -17.21 18.24
N GLN A 32 -6.98 -16.18 17.42
CA GLN A 32 -6.44 -14.87 17.79
C GLN A 32 -7.37 -13.99 18.64
N ALA A 33 -8.65 -14.33 18.76
CA ALA A 33 -9.58 -13.60 19.63
C ALA A 33 -10.20 -14.50 20.71
N ALA A 34 -10.40 -13.92 21.90
CA ALA A 34 -11.07 -14.49 23.06
C ALA A 34 -12.48 -15.04 22.71
N PRO A 35 -13.09 -15.91 23.54
CA PRO A 35 -14.51 -16.22 23.43
C PRO A 35 -15.33 -14.94 23.26
N LEU A 36 -16.46 -15.01 22.56
CA LEU A 36 -17.35 -13.88 22.29
C LEU A 36 -18.03 -13.32 23.57
N GLU A 37 -17.41 -13.45 24.75
CA GLU A 37 -17.92 -13.13 26.09
C GLU A 37 -18.41 -11.68 26.23
N ASN A 38 -17.87 -10.74 25.44
CA ASN A 38 -18.31 -9.35 25.36
C ASN A 38 -18.81 -8.94 23.96
N SER A 39 -19.29 -9.90 23.16
CA SER A 39 -19.84 -9.56 21.85
C SER A 39 -21.20 -8.90 22.01
N PRO A 40 -21.58 -7.98 21.10
CA PRO A 40 -22.90 -7.38 21.11
C PRO A 40 -23.98 -8.46 21.27
N PRO A 41 -25.08 -8.21 22.00
CA PRO A 41 -26.12 -9.21 22.24
C PRO A 41 -26.60 -9.92 20.98
N LEU A 42 -26.58 -9.21 19.85
CA LEU A 42 -26.91 -9.75 18.54
C LEU A 42 -25.92 -10.83 18.07
N VAL A 43 -24.61 -10.64 18.23
CA VAL A 43 -23.57 -11.60 17.85
C VAL A 43 -23.56 -12.80 18.80
N ALA A 44 -23.81 -12.57 20.09
CA ALA A 44 -24.00 -13.65 21.06
C ALA A 44 -25.25 -14.48 20.73
N PHE A 45 -26.37 -13.82 20.39
CA PHE A 45 -27.60 -14.47 19.96
C PHE A 45 -27.39 -15.28 18.67
N THR A 46 -26.78 -14.69 17.63
CA THR A 46 -26.56 -15.39 16.36
C THR A 46 -25.58 -16.57 16.49
N THR A 47 -24.58 -16.46 17.36
CA THR A 47 -23.57 -17.53 17.50
C THR A 47 -24.04 -18.64 18.43
N VAL A 48 -24.70 -18.30 19.55
CA VAL A 48 -25.07 -19.26 20.61
C VAL A 48 -26.47 -19.83 20.40
N ALA A 49 -27.45 -19.00 20.02
CA ALA A 49 -28.84 -19.45 19.90
C ALA A 49 -29.11 -20.23 18.60
N LEU A 50 -28.45 -19.86 17.49
CA LEU A 50 -28.65 -20.53 16.19
C LEU A 50 -27.77 -21.78 16.02
N GLY A 51 -26.68 -21.91 16.77
CA GLY A 51 -25.77 -23.05 16.69
C GLY A 51 -25.34 -23.36 15.25
N GLY A 52 -25.63 -24.58 14.77
CA GLY A 52 -25.33 -25.01 13.39
C GLY A 52 -26.21 -24.36 12.30
N PHE A 53 -27.39 -23.81 12.65
CA PHE A 53 -28.29 -23.18 11.68
C PHE A 53 -27.80 -21.82 11.17
N ARG A 54 -26.80 -21.22 11.83
CA ARG A 54 -26.22 -19.94 11.39
C ARG A 54 -25.64 -19.99 9.98
N GLY A 55 -25.08 -21.14 9.57
CA GLY A 55 -24.51 -21.32 8.23
C GLY A 55 -25.59 -21.28 7.16
N ILE A 56 -26.72 -21.96 7.38
CA ILE A 56 -27.87 -21.95 6.45
C ILE A 56 -28.44 -20.54 6.30
N LEU A 57 -28.55 -19.79 7.42
CA LEU A 57 -28.98 -18.40 7.37
C LEU A 57 -27.99 -17.52 6.62
N ALA A 58 -26.69 -17.71 6.82
CA ALA A 58 -25.66 -17.01 6.07
C ALA A 58 -25.80 -17.29 4.56
N ASP A 59 -25.96 -18.56 4.16
CA ASP A 59 -26.16 -18.95 2.76
C ASP A 59 -27.40 -18.29 2.13
N LEU A 60 -28.52 -18.24 2.86
CA LEU A 60 -29.74 -17.55 2.40
C LEU A 60 -29.52 -16.04 2.22
N LEU A 61 -28.79 -15.42 3.15
CA LEU A 61 -28.44 -14.01 3.03
C LEU A 61 -27.48 -13.76 1.87
N TRP A 62 -26.54 -14.68 1.58
CA TRP A 62 -25.68 -14.62 0.41
C TRP A 62 -26.47 -14.69 -0.90
N ILE A 63 -27.43 -15.60 -1.01
CA ILE A 63 -28.33 -15.68 -2.17
C ILE A 63 -29.07 -14.35 -2.34
N ARG A 64 -29.65 -13.80 -1.26
CA ARG A 64 -30.36 -12.52 -1.34
C ARG A 64 -29.42 -11.35 -1.68
N ALA A 65 -28.21 -11.33 -1.14
CA ALA A 65 -27.21 -10.32 -1.45
C ALA A 65 -26.82 -10.36 -2.93
N SER A 66 -26.68 -11.55 -3.53
CA SER A 66 -26.45 -11.71 -4.97
C SER A 66 -27.60 -11.12 -5.78
N THR A 67 -28.85 -11.43 -5.43
CA THR A 67 -30.02 -10.86 -6.11
C THR A 67 -30.07 -9.33 -5.99
N LEU A 68 -29.80 -8.78 -4.79
CA LEU A 68 -29.76 -7.32 -4.60
C LEU A 68 -28.64 -6.66 -5.42
N GLN A 69 -27.52 -7.36 -5.62
CA GLN A 69 -26.42 -6.88 -6.46
C GLN A 69 -26.87 -6.78 -7.92
N GLU A 70 -27.54 -7.81 -8.44
CA GLU A 70 -28.11 -7.83 -9.80
C GLU A 70 -29.21 -6.76 -9.98
N GLU A 71 -30.04 -6.55 -8.95
CA GLU A 71 -31.09 -5.51 -8.92
C GLU A 71 -30.51 -4.08 -8.78
N GLY A 72 -29.22 -3.92 -8.52
CA GLY A 72 -28.58 -2.61 -8.28
C GLY A 72 -28.93 -1.96 -6.93
N ARG A 73 -29.43 -2.73 -5.96
CA ARG A 73 -29.88 -2.23 -4.64
C ARG A 73 -28.76 -2.27 -3.61
N TYR A 74 -27.68 -1.54 -3.87
CA TYR A 74 -26.44 -1.62 -3.09
C TYR A 74 -26.57 -1.21 -1.62
N PHE A 75 -27.42 -0.24 -1.30
CA PHE A 75 -27.65 0.18 0.09
C PHE A 75 -28.26 -0.94 0.95
N GLU A 76 -29.14 -1.75 0.37
CA GLU A 76 -29.73 -2.91 1.05
C GLU A 76 -28.75 -4.07 1.10
N LEU A 77 -27.98 -4.29 0.03
CA LEU A 77 -26.92 -5.29 0.00
C LEU A 77 -25.96 -5.09 1.17
N VAL A 78 -25.55 -3.86 1.44
CA VAL A 78 -24.61 -3.54 2.52
C VAL A 78 -25.19 -3.79 3.92
N GLN A 79 -26.51 -3.65 4.09
CA GLN A 79 -27.15 -4.08 5.33
C GLN A 79 -27.05 -5.60 5.50
N LEU A 80 -27.20 -6.38 4.41
CA LEU A 80 -27.01 -7.83 4.48
C LEU A 80 -25.56 -8.23 4.71
N SER A 81 -24.59 -7.50 4.14
CA SER A 81 -23.16 -7.72 4.39
C SER A 81 -22.82 -7.68 5.88
N ASP A 82 -23.41 -6.75 6.62
CA ASP A 82 -23.24 -6.64 8.09
C ASP A 82 -23.85 -7.84 8.84
N TRP A 83 -25.01 -8.34 8.40
CA TRP A 83 -25.59 -9.56 8.97
C TRP A 83 -24.75 -10.80 8.69
N ILE A 84 -24.27 -10.94 7.46
CA ILE A 84 -23.43 -12.07 7.02
C ILE A 84 -22.14 -12.09 7.86
N THR A 85 -21.45 -10.96 8.01
CA THR A 85 -20.22 -10.89 8.81
C THR A 85 -20.49 -11.18 10.30
N LYS A 86 -21.64 -10.80 10.84
CA LYS A 86 -22.05 -11.11 12.23
C LYS A 86 -22.49 -12.57 12.44
N LEU A 87 -22.94 -13.26 11.39
CA LEU A 87 -23.24 -14.70 11.43
C LEU A 87 -21.96 -15.54 11.35
N GLU A 88 -20.95 -15.03 10.65
CA GLU A 88 -19.67 -15.70 10.40
C GLU A 88 -18.46 -14.88 10.90
N PRO A 89 -18.42 -14.41 12.16
CA PRO A 89 -17.46 -13.40 12.60
C PRO A 89 -16.00 -13.84 12.57
N ARG A 90 -15.75 -15.16 12.56
CA ARG A 90 -14.42 -15.76 12.52
C ARG A 90 -14.00 -16.26 11.14
N PHE A 91 -14.86 -16.11 10.13
CA PHE A 91 -14.52 -16.48 8.76
C PHE A 91 -13.98 -15.26 8.04
N THR A 92 -12.65 -15.12 8.02
CA THR A 92 -11.96 -13.90 7.59
C THR A 92 -12.20 -13.56 6.13
N THR A 93 -12.37 -14.57 5.27
CA THR A 93 -12.73 -14.40 3.85
C THR A 93 -14.02 -13.62 3.65
N VAL A 94 -15.01 -13.76 4.55
CA VAL A 94 -16.27 -13.00 4.46
C VAL A 94 -16.02 -11.51 4.67
N TRP A 95 -15.22 -11.15 5.67
CA TRP A 95 -14.84 -9.75 5.94
C TRP A 95 -14.06 -9.15 4.77
N ALA A 96 -13.04 -9.88 4.29
CA ALA A 96 -12.23 -9.49 3.13
C ALA A 96 -13.09 -9.28 1.88
N TYR A 97 -13.97 -10.24 1.57
CA TYR A 97 -14.87 -10.14 0.42
C TYR A 97 -15.80 -8.93 0.54
N GLN A 98 -16.46 -8.73 1.69
CA GLN A 98 -17.45 -7.65 1.81
C GLN A 98 -16.80 -6.28 1.65
N ALA A 99 -15.61 -6.08 2.23
CA ALA A 99 -14.86 -4.85 2.04
C ALA A 99 -14.34 -4.68 0.62
N TRP A 100 -13.87 -5.76 -0.01
CA TRP A 100 -13.47 -5.76 -1.42
C TRP A 100 -14.66 -5.43 -2.33
N ASN A 101 -15.84 -6.00 -2.08
CA ASN A 101 -17.05 -5.75 -2.85
C ASN A 101 -17.47 -4.28 -2.77
N MET A 102 -17.46 -3.68 -1.56
CA MET A 102 -17.75 -2.25 -1.40
C MET A 102 -16.71 -1.37 -2.12
N THR A 103 -15.43 -1.67 -1.94
CA THR A 103 -14.33 -0.84 -2.45
C THR A 103 -14.09 -1.00 -3.94
N TYR A 104 -14.31 -2.17 -4.55
CA TYR A 104 -14.02 -2.43 -5.96
C TYR A 104 -15.27 -2.55 -6.82
N ASN A 105 -16.27 -3.32 -6.41
CA ASN A 105 -17.44 -3.58 -7.26
C ASN A 105 -18.48 -2.48 -7.13
N ILE A 106 -18.87 -2.11 -5.91
CA ILE A 106 -19.94 -1.14 -5.69
C ILE A 106 -19.43 0.28 -5.99
N SER A 107 -18.25 0.64 -5.51
CA SER A 107 -17.73 2.01 -5.68
C SER A 107 -17.60 2.43 -7.15
N VAL A 108 -17.31 1.52 -8.08
CA VAL A 108 -17.11 1.87 -9.50
C VAL A 108 -18.42 2.12 -10.25
N LEU A 109 -19.56 1.80 -9.64
CA LEU A 109 -20.90 1.97 -10.23
C LEU A 109 -21.43 3.40 -10.06
N PHE A 110 -20.72 4.24 -9.29
CA PHE A 110 -21.08 5.64 -9.06
C PHE A 110 -20.19 6.56 -9.89
N ASN A 111 -20.81 7.50 -10.60
CA ASN A 111 -20.08 8.47 -11.42
C ASN A 111 -19.37 9.55 -10.58
N ASN A 112 -19.99 9.99 -9.48
CA ASN A 112 -19.46 11.04 -8.62
C ASN A 112 -18.32 10.49 -7.73
N PRO A 113 -17.07 10.99 -7.84
CA PRO A 113 -15.94 10.55 -7.02
C PRO A 113 -16.19 10.58 -5.51
N GLU A 114 -16.99 11.53 -5.01
CA GLU A 114 -17.34 11.60 -3.59
C GLU A 114 -18.15 10.37 -3.14
N ASP A 115 -19.13 9.94 -3.93
CA ASP A 115 -19.93 8.76 -3.60
C ASP A 115 -19.09 7.48 -3.68
N ARG A 116 -18.17 7.40 -4.64
CA ARG A 116 -17.18 6.31 -4.71
C ARG A 116 -16.31 6.28 -3.45
N TRP A 117 -15.83 7.46 -3.01
CA TRP A 117 -15.01 7.58 -1.80
C TRP A 117 -15.75 7.11 -0.55
N ARG A 118 -17.04 7.43 -0.41
CA ARG A 118 -17.86 6.93 0.70
C ARG A 118 -17.85 5.40 0.76
N TRP A 119 -18.01 4.72 -0.38
CA TRP A 119 -17.92 3.26 -0.44
C TRP A 119 -16.53 2.70 -0.12
N VAL A 120 -15.47 3.33 -0.65
CA VAL A 120 -14.08 2.96 -0.34
C VAL A 120 -13.81 3.09 1.16
N ARG A 121 -14.22 4.21 1.76
CA ARG A 121 -14.11 4.45 3.21
C ARG A 121 -14.88 3.43 4.04
N GLN A 122 -16.09 3.05 3.62
CA GLN A 122 -16.88 2.04 4.33
C GLN A 122 -16.23 0.66 4.27
N GLY A 123 -15.68 0.25 3.13
CA GLY A 123 -14.95 -1.02 3.05
C GLY A 123 -13.70 -1.05 3.95
N ILE A 124 -12.94 0.05 4.01
CA ILE A 124 -11.81 0.17 4.93
C ILE A 124 -12.28 0.11 6.39
N ALA A 125 -13.32 0.87 6.74
CA ALA A 125 -13.89 0.87 8.10
C ALA A 125 -14.42 -0.51 8.50
N LEU A 126 -15.07 -1.24 7.60
CA LEU A 126 -15.58 -2.59 7.85
C LEU A 126 -14.46 -3.54 8.29
N LEU A 127 -13.34 -3.59 7.55
CA LEU A 127 -12.20 -4.44 7.93
C LEU A 127 -11.53 -3.95 9.20
N ARG A 128 -11.25 -2.65 9.27
CA ARG A 128 -10.45 -2.04 10.32
C ARG A 128 -11.15 -2.04 11.68
N ASP A 129 -12.43 -1.67 11.71
CA ASP A 129 -13.17 -1.41 12.94
C ASP A 129 -13.91 -2.65 13.44
N GLU A 130 -14.39 -3.50 12.54
CA GLU A 130 -15.15 -4.71 12.89
C GLU A 130 -14.39 -6.00 12.55
N GLY A 131 -13.85 -6.15 11.32
CA GLY A 131 -13.15 -7.36 10.90
C GLY A 131 -11.98 -7.74 11.81
N LEU A 132 -11.07 -6.80 12.08
CA LEU A 132 -9.94 -6.98 12.99
C LEU A 132 -10.37 -7.12 14.45
N LYS A 133 -11.50 -6.56 14.87
CA LYS A 133 -12.01 -6.74 16.24
C LYS A 133 -12.36 -8.20 16.51
N TYR A 134 -12.95 -8.91 15.55
CA TYR A 134 -13.25 -10.33 15.68
C TYR A 134 -12.06 -11.24 15.30
N ASN A 135 -11.07 -10.71 14.57
CA ASN A 135 -9.91 -11.45 14.05
C ASN A 135 -8.59 -10.66 14.24
N PRO A 136 -8.17 -10.36 15.48
CA PRO A 136 -7.15 -9.34 15.77
C PRO A 136 -5.71 -9.73 15.44
N GLY A 137 -5.44 -10.96 15.02
CA GLY A 137 -4.11 -11.37 14.56
C GLY A 137 -4.10 -11.83 13.10
N ASP A 138 -5.19 -11.65 12.36
CA ASP A 138 -5.32 -12.33 11.08
C ASP A 138 -4.50 -11.54 10.06
N THR A 139 -3.32 -12.06 9.74
CA THR A 139 -2.37 -11.38 8.84
C THR A 139 -2.99 -11.12 7.47
N HIS A 140 -3.89 -11.98 7.01
CA HIS A 140 -4.57 -11.77 5.74
C HIS A 140 -5.46 -10.53 5.79
N LEU A 141 -6.26 -10.31 6.85
CA LEU A 141 -7.06 -9.08 6.99
C LEU A 141 -6.20 -7.81 7.08
N PHE A 142 -5.08 -7.86 7.79
CA PHE A 142 -4.10 -6.76 7.82
C PHE A 142 -3.54 -6.47 6.42
N ARG A 143 -3.23 -7.52 5.66
CA ARG A 143 -2.76 -7.41 4.27
C ARG A 143 -3.84 -6.85 3.34
N GLU A 144 -5.09 -7.25 3.49
CA GLU A 144 -6.20 -6.70 2.71
C GLU A 144 -6.42 -5.21 3.02
N LEU A 145 -6.34 -4.79 4.29
CA LEU A 145 -6.34 -3.37 4.63
C LEU A 145 -5.19 -2.62 3.96
N GLY A 146 -3.98 -3.17 4.03
CA GLY A 146 -2.83 -2.59 3.35
C GLY A 146 -3.01 -2.51 1.83
N TRP A 147 -3.60 -3.53 1.22
CA TRP A 147 -3.93 -3.57 -0.20
C TRP A 147 -4.96 -2.51 -0.60
N LEU A 148 -5.99 -2.26 0.22
CA LEU A 148 -6.95 -1.18 -0.03
C LEU A 148 -6.25 0.19 -0.06
N PHE A 149 -5.32 0.46 0.86
CA PHE A 149 -4.55 1.69 0.83
C PHE A 149 -3.59 1.74 -0.37
N GLN A 150 -2.81 0.68 -0.57
CA GLN A 150 -1.79 0.65 -1.60
C GLN A 150 -2.39 0.70 -3.01
N HIS A 151 -3.29 -0.23 -3.32
CA HIS A 151 -3.79 -0.44 -4.67
C HIS A 151 -5.01 0.44 -4.99
N LYS A 152 -6.02 0.49 -4.12
CA LYS A 152 -7.26 1.26 -4.41
C LYS A 152 -7.07 2.76 -4.29
N ILE A 153 -6.29 3.22 -3.31
CA ILE A 153 -6.04 4.66 -3.08
C ILE A 153 -4.71 5.08 -3.69
N GLY A 154 -3.63 4.32 -3.46
CA GLY A 154 -2.26 4.73 -3.81
C GLY A 154 -1.91 4.61 -5.30
N MET A 155 -2.35 3.56 -5.98
CA MET A 155 -2.06 3.35 -7.40
C MET A 155 -2.99 4.17 -8.32
N ASP A 156 -2.73 4.15 -9.62
CA ASP A 156 -3.42 4.92 -10.65
C ASP A 156 -4.48 4.13 -11.43
N TYR A 157 -4.84 2.92 -10.97
CA TYR A 157 -5.80 2.05 -11.66
C TYR A 157 -7.26 2.51 -11.57
N ASP A 158 -7.66 3.24 -10.53
CA ASP A 158 -9.03 3.76 -10.41
C ASP A 158 -9.12 5.18 -11.00
N GLN A 159 -10.13 5.44 -11.83
CA GLN A 159 -10.34 6.76 -12.44
C GLN A 159 -10.52 7.90 -11.42
N ALA A 160 -11.00 7.59 -10.21
CA ALA A 160 -11.17 8.56 -9.12
C ALA A 160 -10.03 8.50 -8.09
N GLN A 161 -8.91 7.81 -8.37
CA GLN A 161 -7.77 7.69 -7.45
C GLN A 161 -7.25 9.03 -6.93
N LEU A 162 -7.17 10.06 -7.78
CA LEU A 162 -6.66 11.38 -7.37
C LEU A 162 -7.60 12.03 -6.36
N TYR A 163 -8.91 11.83 -6.50
CA TYR A 163 -9.88 12.26 -5.52
C TYR A 163 -9.68 11.51 -4.20
N TYR A 164 -9.48 10.19 -4.21
CA TYR A 164 -9.25 9.41 -2.99
C TYR A 164 -7.99 9.87 -2.25
N LYS A 165 -6.89 10.13 -2.97
CA LYS A 165 -5.64 10.66 -2.40
C LYS A 165 -5.86 12.03 -1.76
N LYS A 166 -6.52 12.96 -2.47
CA LYS A 166 -6.87 14.30 -1.94
C LYS A 166 -7.76 14.19 -0.70
N ALA A 167 -8.81 13.37 -0.74
CA ALA A 167 -9.73 13.18 0.36
C ALA A 167 -9.06 12.58 1.60
N TRP A 168 -8.24 11.54 1.41
CA TRP A 168 -7.48 10.92 2.50
C TRP A 168 -6.45 11.88 3.10
N ALA A 169 -5.68 12.59 2.27
CA ALA A 169 -4.72 13.58 2.74
C ALA A 169 -5.40 14.68 3.56
N ALA A 170 -6.54 15.20 3.10
CA ALA A 170 -7.32 16.21 3.83
C ALA A 170 -7.91 15.68 5.16
N GLU A 171 -8.26 14.39 5.24
CA GLU A 171 -8.66 13.76 6.50
C GLU A 171 -7.50 13.67 7.49
N MET A 172 -6.32 13.24 7.03
CA MET A 172 -5.12 13.13 7.86
C MET A 172 -4.61 14.50 8.31
N THR A 173 -4.58 15.49 7.42
CA THR A 173 -4.27 16.89 7.75
C THR A 173 -5.16 17.41 8.87
N ARG A 174 -6.48 17.16 8.80
CA ARG A 174 -7.43 17.56 9.86
C ARG A 174 -7.25 16.78 11.16
N LEU A 175 -6.97 15.48 11.07
CA LEU A 175 -6.73 14.63 12.24
C LEU A 175 -5.50 15.10 13.01
N PHE A 176 -4.40 15.30 12.31
CA PHE A 176 -3.11 15.70 12.89
C PHE A 176 -3.00 17.21 13.16
N GLN A 177 -4.03 17.98 12.81
CA GLN A 177 -4.07 19.45 12.97
C GLN A 177 -2.88 20.15 12.28
N LEU A 178 -2.54 19.66 11.09
CA LEU A 178 -1.42 20.20 10.31
C LEU A 178 -1.76 21.60 9.78
N GLY A 179 -0.79 22.51 9.87
CA GLY A 179 -0.90 23.87 9.33
C GLY A 179 -0.80 23.93 7.80
N THR A 180 -0.69 25.14 7.26
CA THR A 180 -0.41 25.36 5.83
C THR A 180 1.02 24.93 5.50
N ASN A 181 1.19 24.18 4.41
CA ASN A 181 2.48 23.61 3.97
C ASN A 181 3.20 22.85 5.10
N PRO A 182 2.57 21.79 5.66
CA PRO A 182 3.14 21.10 6.79
C PRO A 182 4.42 20.38 6.41
N SER A 183 5.29 20.19 7.41
CA SER A 183 6.40 19.26 7.30
C SER A 183 5.89 17.89 6.81
N PRO A 184 6.62 17.20 5.92
CA PRO A 184 6.27 15.84 5.53
C PRO A 184 6.37 14.85 6.70
N HIS A 185 6.88 15.26 7.87
CA HIS A 185 7.06 14.40 9.03
C HIS A 185 6.19 14.88 10.18
N LEU A 186 5.49 13.94 10.81
CA LEU A 186 4.61 14.20 11.95
C LEU A 186 5.45 14.33 13.23
N ASP A 187 5.28 15.43 13.96
CA ASP A 187 5.82 15.55 15.32
C ASP A 187 4.90 14.84 16.31
N PHE A 188 5.24 13.59 16.65
CA PHE A 188 4.45 12.79 17.59
C PHE A 188 4.44 13.38 19.01
N ALA A 189 5.48 14.11 19.40
CA ALA A 189 5.59 14.70 20.74
C ALA A 189 4.66 15.90 20.92
N SER A 190 4.27 16.57 19.83
CA SER A 190 3.36 17.72 19.86
C SER A 190 1.88 17.34 19.75
N LEU A 191 1.53 16.04 19.62
CA LEU A 191 0.15 15.61 19.47
C LEU A 191 -0.66 15.83 20.77
N SER A 192 -1.82 16.48 20.64
CA SER A 192 -2.73 16.66 21.78
C SER A 192 -3.36 15.32 22.20
N ALA A 193 -3.80 15.23 23.46
CA ALA A 193 -4.50 14.05 23.97
C ALA A 193 -5.78 13.73 23.16
N GLU A 194 -6.50 14.76 22.71
CA GLU A 194 -7.68 14.62 21.85
C GLU A 194 -7.30 14.03 20.48
N THR A 195 -6.24 14.53 19.84
CA THR A 195 -5.75 13.98 18.57
C THR A 195 -5.36 12.51 18.73
N VAL A 196 -4.59 12.17 19.77
CA VAL A 196 -4.20 10.78 20.07
C VAL A 196 -5.43 9.89 20.30
N GLN A 197 -6.44 10.40 21.02
CA GLN A 197 -7.69 9.67 21.22
C GLN A 197 -8.39 9.39 19.89
N ARG A 198 -8.53 10.40 19.02
CA ARG A 198 -9.17 10.27 17.71
C ARG A 198 -8.39 9.35 16.76
N MET A 199 -7.06 9.41 16.76
CA MET A 199 -6.22 8.46 16.01
C MET A 199 -6.58 7.01 16.36
N LYS A 200 -6.69 6.71 17.67
CA LYS A 200 -6.99 5.36 18.16
C LYS A 200 -8.46 4.96 17.99
N GLN A 201 -9.40 5.89 18.16
CA GLN A 201 -10.83 5.60 18.13
C GLN A 201 -11.39 5.59 16.71
N ASP A 202 -11.09 6.61 15.91
CA ASP A 202 -11.69 6.82 14.60
C ASP A 202 -10.89 6.16 13.48
N TYR A 203 -9.58 5.96 13.69
CA TYR A 203 -8.66 5.48 12.64
C TYR A 203 -7.87 4.22 13.01
N ARG A 204 -7.96 3.75 14.27
CA ARG A 204 -7.20 2.61 14.78
C ARG A 204 -5.68 2.75 14.56
N LEU A 205 -5.19 3.99 14.53
CA LEU A 205 -3.79 4.34 14.40
C LEU A 205 -3.19 4.49 15.80
N ASP A 206 -2.17 3.69 16.10
CA ASP A 206 -1.38 3.81 17.32
C ASP A 206 -0.17 4.73 17.05
N PRO A 207 -0.10 5.93 17.65
CA PRO A 207 1.02 6.86 17.44
C PRO A 207 2.37 6.25 17.83
N ASN A 208 2.42 5.35 18.82
CA ASN A 208 3.67 4.68 19.20
C ASN A 208 4.19 3.75 18.11
N LEU A 209 3.30 3.05 17.42
CA LEU A 209 3.66 2.20 16.30
C LEU A 209 4.06 3.06 15.09
N MET A 210 3.33 4.13 14.80
CA MET A 210 3.70 5.07 13.73
C MET A 210 5.09 5.66 13.97
N GLU A 211 5.38 6.14 15.18
CA GLU A 211 6.70 6.67 15.55
C GLU A 211 7.79 5.59 15.42
N LYS A 212 7.51 4.36 15.86
CA LYS A 212 8.44 3.24 15.66
C LYS A 212 8.75 3.01 14.18
N LEU A 213 7.73 3.03 13.32
CA LEU A 213 7.91 2.85 11.87
C LEU A 213 8.68 4.01 11.25
N ASP A 214 8.46 5.24 11.70
CA ASP A 214 9.24 6.41 11.27
C ASP A 214 10.71 6.28 11.65
N ARG A 215 11.01 5.74 12.83
CA ARG A 215 12.39 5.46 13.26
C ARG A 215 13.04 4.29 12.51
N GLU A 216 12.26 3.27 12.17
CA GLU A 216 12.75 2.04 11.53
C GLU A 216 12.98 2.21 10.03
N TYR A 217 12.03 2.86 9.34
CA TYR A 217 12.00 2.96 7.89
C TYR A 217 11.85 4.38 7.36
N GLY A 218 11.25 5.27 8.15
CA GLY A 218 10.84 6.60 7.76
C GLY A 218 11.96 7.66 7.90
N PRO A 219 11.58 8.93 8.12
CA PRO A 219 10.23 9.40 8.48
C PRO A 219 9.24 9.53 7.30
N PHE A 220 7.98 9.14 7.49
CA PHE A 220 6.93 9.11 6.45
C PHE A 220 6.02 10.33 6.45
N ASP A 221 5.49 10.67 5.27
CA ASP A 221 4.32 11.55 5.14
C ASP A 221 3.03 10.77 5.38
N TRP A 222 2.53 10.84 6.62
CA TRP A 222 1.34 10.14 7.07
C TRP A 222 0.03 10.64 6.44
N ARG A 223 0.07 11.61 5.51
CA ARG A 223 -1.06 11.96 4.63
C ARG A 223 -1.20 11.00 3.45
N LEU A 224 -0.16 10.24 3.13
CA LEU A 224 -0.09 9.42 1.92
C LEU A 224 -0.47 7.96 2.16
N ALA A 225 -1.16 7.35 1.19
CA ALA A 225 -1.75 6.02 1.34
C ALA A 225 -0.72 4.92 1.58
N GLN A 226 0.46 4.99 0.96
CA GLN A 226 1.54 4.01 1.14
C GLN A 226 2.06 3.93 2.58
N ALA A 227 2.03 5.04 3.34
CA ALA A 227 2.40 5.02 4.76
C ALA A 227 1.39 4.21 5.59
N HIS A 228 0.09 4.35 5.27
CA HIS A 228 -0.97 3.56 5.92
C HIS A 228 -0.95 2.10 5.47
N ALA A 229 -0.66 1.83 4.20
CA ALA A 229 -0.47 0.47 3.72
C ALA A 229 0.67 -0.25 4.46
N LEU A 230 1.81 0.43 4.63
CA LEU A 230 2.93 -0.05 5.44
C LEU A 230 2.53 -0.28 6.90
N TYR A 231 1.81 0.67 7.51
CA TYR A 231 1.34 0.56 8.89
C TYR A 231 0.51 -0.71 9.11
N TRP A 232 -0.44 -0.99 8.22
CA TRP A 232 -1.28 -2.20 8.34
C TRP A 232 -0.47 -3.48 8.05
N ALA A 233 0.44 -3.46 7.09
CA ALA A 233 1.38 -4.58 6.85
C ALA A 233 2.18 -4.93 8.11
N CYS A 234 2.81 -3.92 8.71
CA CYS A 234 3.65 -4.07 9.89
C CYS A 234 2.84 -4.45 11.13
N SER A 235 1.58 -4.01 11.24
CA SER A 235 0.67 -4.42 12.31
C SER A 235 0.34 -5.92 12.24
N GLY A 236 0.22 -6.48 11.04
CA GLY A 236 -0.04 -7.91 10.82
C GLY A 236 1.20 -8.81 10.88
N LYS A 237 2.40 -8.24 10.70
CA LYS A 237 3.68 -8.96 10.62
C LYS A 237 3.98 -9.88 11.82
N PRO A 238 3.72 -9.51 13.09
CA PRO A 238 3.98 -10.39 14.24
C PRO A 238 3.18 -11.69 14.25
N TYR A 239 2.10 -11.77 13.47
CA TYR A 239 1.22 -12.95 13.37
C TYR A 239 1.49 -13.78 12.10
N ALA A 240 2.33 -13.27 11.20
CA ALA A 240 2.52 -13.81 9.87
C ALA A 240 3.35 -15.11 9.91
N THR A 241 2.87 -16.15 9.23
CA THR A 241 3.59 -17.42 9.07
C THR A 241 3.42 -17.95 7.65
N GLY A 242 4.34 -18.83 7.21
CA GLY A 242 4.28 -19.46 5.88
C GLY A 242 4.13 -18.44 4.74
N PHE A 243 3.11 -18.63 3.90
CA PHE A 243 2.81 -17.74 2.78
C PHE A 243 2.56 -16.29 3.22
N GLU A 244 1.83 -16.06 4.31
CA GLU A 244 1.48 -14.70 4.74
C GLU A 244 2.73 -13.92 5.18
N ALA A 245 3.74 -14.58 5.75
CA ALA A 245 5.01 -13.91 6.07
C ALA A 245 5.69 -13.34 4.81
N ILE A 246 5.76 -14.14 3.75
CA ILE A 246 6.34 -13.74 2.46
C ILE A 246 5.49 -12.62 1.82
N ALA A 247 4.17 -12.77 1.82
CA ALA A 247 3.25 -11.79 1.23
C ALA A 247 3.29 -10.45 1.98
N THR A 248 3.34 -10.45 3.31
CA THR A 248 3.46 -9.24 4.14
C THR A 248 4.80 -8.53 3.91
N ASP A 249 5.93 -9.25 3.90
CA ASP A 249 7.24 -8.63 3.64
C ASP A 249 7.31 -8.06 2.21
N ARG A 250 6.69 -8.72 1.22
CA ARG A 250 6.57 -8.16 -0.14
C ARG A 250 5.79 -6.84 -0.15
N MET A 251 4.65 -6.78 0.54
CA MET A 251 3.85 -5.56 0.62
C MET A 251 4.63 -4.42 1.29
N ILE A 252 5.40 -4.72 2.36
CA ILE A 252 6.28 -3.76 3.02
C ILE A 252 7.29 -3.17 2.02
N LEU A 253 8.02 -4.03 1.29
CA LEU A 253 9.01 -3.58 0.30
C LEU A 253 8.40 -2.71 -0.81
N GLN A 254 7.21 -3.07 -1.29
CA GLN A 254 6.48 -2.27 -2.26
C GLN A 254 6.07 -0.90 -1.71
N CYS A 255 5.59 -0.84 -0.46
CA CYS A 255 5.24 0.43 0.19
C CYS A 255 6.48 1.31 0.39
N LEU A 256 7.63 0.73 0.76
CA LEU A 256 8.89 1.46 0.90
C LEU A 256 9.38 2.00 -0.44
N ALA A 257 9.31 1.21 -1.51
CA ALA A 257 9.69 1.67 -2.85
C ALA A 257 8.80 2.84 -3.31
N GLU A 258 7.48 2.73 -3.09
CA GLU A 258 6.56 3.82 -3.42
C GLU A 258 6.80 5.05 -2.55
N ALA A 259 7.11 4.88 -1.26
CA ALA A 259 7.46 5.99 -0.38
C ALA A 259 8.75 6.70 -0.82
N VAL A 260 9.75 5.99 -1.34
CA VAL A 260 10.95 6.63 -1.93
C VAL A 260 10.59 7.43 -3.18
N LYS A 261 9.75 6.86 -4.06
CA LYS A 261 9.37 7.45 -5.35
C LYS A 261 8.42 8.64 -5.22
N SER A 262 7.50 8.60 -4.25
CA SER A 262 6.35 9.52 -4.17
C SER A 262 5.91 9.84 -2.73
N GLY A 263 6.79 9.65 -1.73
CA GLY A 263 6.46 9.75 -0.31
C GLY A 263 6.45 11.13 0.31
N ARG A 264 6.51 12.21 -0.48
CA ARG A 264 6.39 13.59 0.01
C ARG A 264 5.22 14.28 -0.68
N LEU A 265 4.23 14.75 0.08
CA LEU A 265 3.12 15.49 -0.49
C LEU A 265 3.41 17.00 -0.49
N ILE A 266 3.48 17.57 -1.70
CA ILE A 266 3.50 19.01 -1.94
C ILE A 266 2.07 19.42 -2.30
N GLU A 267 1.52 20.37 -1.53
CA GLU A 267 0.17 20.88 -1.71
C GLU A 267 0.20 22.41 -1.71
N ASP A 268 -0.44 23.03 -2.70
CA ASP A 268 -0.69 24.47 -2.72
C ASP A 268 -2.13 24.70 -3.23
N PRO A 269 -3.10 24.90 -2.31
CA PRO A 269 -4.49 25.13 -2.69
C PRO A 269 -4.70 26.37 -3.56
N ALA A 270 -3.83 27.40 -3.46
CA ALA A 270 -3.95 28.60 -4.27
C ALA A 270 -3.58 28.34 -5.75
N ARG A 271 -2.80 27.28 -6.01
CA ARG A 271 -2.38 26.85 -7.35
C ARG A 271 -3.06 25.55 -7.81
N ASP A 272 -4.02 25.02 -7.05
CA ASP A 272 -4.59 23.67 -7.20
C ASP A 272 -3.51 22.59 -7.37
N LEU A 273 -2.41 22.73 -6.62
CA LEU A 273 -1.29 21.83 -6.68
C LEU A 273 -1.48 20.69 -5.68
N PHE A 274 -1.43 19.45 -6.17
CA PHE A 274 -1.41 18.24 -5.36
C PHE A 274 -0.43 17.26 -6.01
N VAL A 275 0.80 17.25 -5.50
CA VAL A 275 1.92 16.54 -6.13
C VAL A 275 2.57 15.63 -5.10
N MET A 276 2.65 14.35 -5.43
CA MET A 276 3.48 13.40 -4.70
C MET A 276 4.87 13.43 -5.32
N ALA A 277 5.85 13.88 -4.55
CA ALA A 277 7.24 14.03 -4.95
C ALA A 277 8.12 12.94 -4.32
N PRO A 278 9.30 12.67 -4.90
CA PRO A 278 10.27 11.76 -4.32
C PRO A 278 10.71 12.19 -2.92
N GLN A 279 11.06 11.20 -2.10
CA GLN A 279 11.48 11.38 -0.71
C GLN A 279 12.76 10.57 -0.47
N LEU A 280 13.88 11.11 -0.96
CA LEU A 280 15.16 10.39 -1.07
C LEU A 280 15.80 10.02 0.27
N ASN A 281 15.44 10.71 1.36
CA ASN A 281 15.94 10.37 2.70
C ASN A 281 15.49 8.97 3.17
N LEU A 282 14.46 8.39 2.55
CA LEU A 282 13.99 7.02 2.82
C LEU A 282 14.83 5.95 2.12
N LEU A 283 15.61 6.33 1.08
CA LEU A 283 16.32 5.38 0.24
C LEU A 283 17.29 4.47 1.03
N PRO A 284 18.10 4.97 1.99
CA PRO A 284 19.00 4.10 2.76
C PRO A 284 18.28 3.00 3.53
N GLN A 285 17.16 3.32 4.20
CA GLN A 285 16.40 2.33 4.96
C GLN A 285 15.62 1.38 4.05
N ALA A 286 15.11 1.87 2.92
CA ALA A 286 14.52 1.00 1.91
C ALA A 286 15.55 0.00 1.37
N LEU A 287 16.74 0.46 0.97
CA LEU A 287 17.83 -0.41 0.50
C LEU A 287 18.24 -1.47 1.53
N LYS A 288 18.29 -1.08 2.81
CA LYS A 288 18.54 -2.01 3.92
C LYS A 288 17.43 -3.06 4.02
N ALA A 289 16.17 -2.64 4.02
CA ALA A 289 15.02 -3.55 4.11
C ALA A 289 14.97 -4.56 2.95
N TYR A 290 15.23 -4.10 1.72
CA TYR A 290 15.33 -4.99 0.55
C TYR A 290 16.48 -6.00 0.71
N ARG A 291 17.67 -5.57 1.13
CA ARG A 291 18.83 -6.45 1.32
C ARG A 291 18.58 -7.51 2.40
N GLU A 292 18.01 -7.11 3.54
CA GLU A 292 17.70 -8.01 4.65
C GLU A 292 16.62 -9.03 4.25
N THR A 293 15.58 -8.57 3.55
CA THR A 293 14.49 -9.44 3.08
C THR A 293 14.96 -10.40 2.00
N ASN A 294 15.79 -9.95 1.05
CA ASN A 294 16.41 -10.82 0.05
C ASN A 294 17.30 -11.89 0.68
N THR A 295 18.07 -11.52 1.72
CA THR A 295 18.86 -12.50 2.49
C THR A 295 17.95 -13.50 3.23
N ARG A 296 16.88 -13.02 3.87
CA ARG A 296 15.92 -13.86 4.61
C ARG A 296 15.23 -14.87 3.71
N TYR A 297 14.86 -14.46 2.50
CA TYR A 297 14.16 -15.27 1.52
C TYR A 297 15.05 -15.61 0.31
N ALA A 298 16.30 -15.99 0.53
CA ALA A 298 17.26 -16.26 -0.55
C ALA A 298 16.81 -17.35 -1.54
N ALA A 299 15.91 -18.26 -1.14
CA ALA A 299 15.32 -19.26 -2.04
C ALA A 299 14.25 -18.70 -2.98
N GLU A 300 13.65 -17.55 -2.63
CA GLU A 300 12.57 -16.90 -3.36
C GLU A 300 13.12 -15.90 -4.38
N LYS A 301 13.37 -16.37 -5.62
CA LYS A 301 13.95 -15.56 -6.70
C LYS A 301 13.24 -14.21 -6.94
N THR A 302 11.94 -14.15 -6.63
CA THR A 302 11.13 -12.94 -6.80
C THR A 302 11.63 -11.76 -5.97
N PHE A 303 12.24 -11.98 -4.80
CA PHE A 303 12.83 -10.89 -4.00
C PHE A 303 14.14 -10.38 -4.59
N ALA A 304 14.95 -11.25 -5.18
CA ALA A 304 16.19 -10.85 -5.85
C ALA A 304 15.87 -9.94 -7.05
N THR A 305 14.92 -10.36 -7.90
CA THR A 305 14.44 -9.54 -9.02
C THR A 305 13.83 -8.22 -8.54
N ALA A 306 13.00 -8.23 -7.49
CA ALA A 306 12.44 -7.01 -6.94
C ALA A 306 13.54 -6.06 -6.40
N TYR A 307 14.59 -6.61 -5.78
CA TYR A 307 15.71 -5.80 -5.29
C TYR A 307 16.51 -5.16 -6.43
N GLN A 308 16.82 -5.93 -7.47
CA GLN A 308 17.52 -5.42 -8.67
C GLN A 308 16.70 -4.31 -9.35
N ASN A 309 15.39 -4.51 -9.53
CA ASN A 309 14.50 -3.51 -10.10
C ASN A 309 14.45 -2.24 -9.22
N PHE A 310 14.39 -2.40 -7.90
CA PHE A 310 14.42 -1.27 -6.98
C PHE A 310 15.73 -0.49 -7.07
N LEU A 311 16.88 -1.17 -7.17
CA LEU A 311 18.19 -0.55 -7.34
C LEU A 311 18.29 0.27 -8.64
N GLN A 312 17.86 -0.31 -9.76
CA GLN A 312 17.83 0.37 -11.05
C GLN A 312 16.93 1.61 -11.02
N GLY A 313 15.72 1.47 -10.47
CA GLY A 313 14.79 2.59 -10.27
C GLY A 313 15.36 3.68 -9.36
N ALA A 314 16.08 3.30 -8.29
CA ALA A 314 16.71 4.25 -7.37
C ALA A 314 17.86 5.04 -8.03
N ILE A 315 18.67 4.40 -8.88
CA ILE A 315 19.72 5.10 -9.66
C ILE A 315 19.11 6.19 -10.54
N LEU A 316 18.07 5.84 -11.31
CA LEU A 316 17.38 6.80 -12.17
C LEU A 316 16.72 7.91 -11.34
N LEU A 317 16.08 7.56 -10.23
CA LEU A 317 15.43 8.53 -9.34
C LEU A 317 16.44 9.55 -8.80
N LEU A 318 17.59 9.09 -8.28
CA LEU A 318 18.66 9.97 -7.79
C LEU A 318 19.15 10.93 -8.90
N TYR A 319 19.36 10.42 -10.11
CA TYR A 319 19.78 11.23 -11.25
C TYR A 319 18.73 12.31 -11.59
N THR A 320 17.46 11.92 -11.71
CA THR A 320 16.36 12.85 -12.04
C THR A 320 16.08 13.87 -10.92
N CYS A 321 16.48 13.60 -9.68
CA CYS A 321 16.45 14.53 -8.56
C CYS A 321 17.74 15.36 -8.40
N ASN A 322 18.60 15.39 -9.42
CA ASN A 322 19.86 16.15 -9.44
C ASN A 322 20.86 15.70 -8.33
N GLN A 323 20.80 14.45 -7.89
CA GLN A 323 21.73 13.80 -6.94
C GLN A 323 22.72 12.91 -7.70
N ASN A 324 23.48 13.51 -8.63
CA ASN A 324 24.29 12.76 -9.60
C ASN A 324 25.45 11.98 -8.96
N ALA A 325 26.02 12.49 -7.87
CA ALA A 325 27.12 11.83 -7.18
C ALA A 325 26.63 10.54 -6.49
N GLU A 326 25.48 10.61 -5.84
CA GLU A 326 24.80 9.50 -5.18
C GLU A 326 24.31 8.47 -6.20
N ALA A 327 23.77 8.93 -7.34
CA ALA A 327 23.38 8.05 -8.45
C ALA A 327 24.57 7.23 -8.96
N LEU A 328 25.72 7.88 -9.15
CA LEU A 328 26.95 7.23 -9.62
C LEU A 328 27.55 6.29 -8.57
N ASP A 329 27.50 6.65 -7.29
CA ASP A 329 27.96 5.77 -6.19
C ASP A 329 27.10 4.49 -6.12
N LEU A 330 25.77 4.65 -6.14
CA LEU A 330 24.86 3.52 -6.17
C LEU A 330 25.06 2.66 -7.43
N TYR A 331 25.22 3.29 -8.60
CA TYR A 331 25.50 2.59 -9.85
C TYR A 331 26.77 1.73 -9.76
N ARG A 332 27.88 2.28 -9.26
CA ARG A 332 29.14 1.53 -9.12
C ARG A 332 28.98 0.34 -8.18
N ARG A 333 28.22 0.52 -7.10
CA ARG A 333 27.89 -0.56 -6.17
C ARG A 333 27.06 -1.65 -6.84
N VAL A 334 26.03 -1.28 -7.61
CA VAL A 334 25.22 -2.24 -8.38
C VAL A 334 26.06 -2.95 -9.43
N GLN A 335 26.92 -2.26 -10.17
CA GLN A 335 27.82 -2.88 -11.14
C GLN A 335 28.78 -3.90 -10.49
N SER A 336 29.21 -3.63 -9.26
CA SER A 336 30.07 -4.55 -8.50
C SER A 336 29.29 -5.75 -7.95
N GLU A 337 28.07 -5.55 -7.46
CA GLU A 337 27.26 -6.61 -6.85
C GLU A 337 26.53 -7.47 -7.91
N PHE A 338 26.17 -6.86 -9.05
CA PHE A 338 25.36 -7.44 -10.13
C PHE A 338 25.92 -7.03 -11.51
N PRO A 339 27.05 -7.60 -11.95
CA PRO A 339 27.75 -7.14 -13.16
C PRO A 339 26.95 -7.30 -14.44
N ASP A 340 26.00 -8.24 -14.49
CA ASP A 340 25.17 -8.51 -15.68
C ASP A 340 23.94 -7.57 -15.79
N GLU A 341 23.62 -6.83 -14.73
CA GLU A 341 22.44 -5.95 -14.70
C GLU A 341 22.64 -4.64 -15.46
N LEU A 342 23.88 -4.18 -15.58
CA LEU A 342 24.26 -2.87 -16.13
C LEU A 342 25.33 -3.04 -17.21
N SER A 343 25.36 -2.16 -18.21
CA SER A 343 26.30 -2.26 -19.34
C SER A 343 27.74 -1.84 -18.99
N GLY A 344 27.94 -1.23 -17.82
CA GLY A 344 29.22 -0.65 -17.42
C GLY A 344 29.40 0.80 -17.89
N ASN A 345 28.49 1.33 -18.70
CA ASN A 345 28.47 2.72 -19.12
C ASN A 345 27.31 3.46 -18.44
N PHE A 346 27.66 4.27 -17.42
CA PHE A 346 26.70 5.03 -16.62
C PHE A 346 25.72 5.85 -17.46
N ASP A 347 26.24 6.63 -18.40
CA ASP A 347 25.44 7.53 -19.24
C ASP A 347 24.46 6.75 -20.13
N GLN A 348 24.95 5.67 -20.75
CA GLN A 348 24.12 4.77 -21.57
C GLN A 348 23.02 4.11 -20.74
N ASP A 349 23.35 3.67 -19.52
CA ASP A 349 22.41 2.97 -18.66
C ASP A 349 21.36 3.91 -18.09
N ILE A 350 21.70 5.15 -17.72
CA ILE A 350 20.70 6.16 -17.32
C ILE A 350 19.69 6.40 -18.44
N VAL A 351 20.15 6.57 -19.69
CA VAL A 351 19.26 6.73 -20.85
C VAL A 351 18.40 5.50 -21.07
N SER A 352 18.99 4.30 -20.93
CA SER A 352 18.27 3.03 -21.12
C SER A 352 17.19 2.81 -20.05
N LEU A 353 17.51 3.13 -18.80
CA LEU A 353 16.57 3.06 -17.67
C LEU A 353 15.40 4.03 -17.85
N PHE A 354 15.66 5.25 -18.33
CA PHE A 354 14.62 6.24 -18.57
C PHE A 354 13.75 5.88 -19.80
N ALA A 355 14.38 5.49 -20.91
CA ALA A 355 13.67 5.13 -22.13
C ALA A 355 12.93 3.78 -22.04
N GLY A 356 13.22 2.98 -21.02
CA GLY A 356 12.63 1.65 -20.85
C GLY A 356 13.10 0.63 -21.89
N THR A 357 14.23 0.88 -22.57
CA THR A 357 14.82 -0.01 -23.57
C THR A 357 16.33 0.00 -23.48
N ARG A 358 16.96 -1.15 -23.74
CA ARG A 358 18.42 -1.29 -23.87
C ARG A 358 18.90 -1.16 -25.32
N GLU A 359 17.98 -1.02 -26.26
CA GLU A 359 18.30 -0.86 -27.67
C GLU A 359 18.80 0.56 -27.98
N THR A 360 19.58 0.68 -29.06
CA THR A 360 19.99 1.97 -29.61
C THR A 360 18.75 2.79 -29.98
N LEU A 361 18.72 4.07 -29.58
CA LEU A 361 17.58 4.93 -29.84
C LEU A 361 17.49 5.29 -31.33
N SER A 362 16.37 4.99 -31.98
CA SER A 362 16.07 5.55 -33.30
C SER A 362 15.90 7.09 -33.22
N PRO A 363 16.02 7.83 -34.33
CA PRO A 363 15.80 9.28 -34.33
C PRO A 363 14.42 9.70 -33.77
N GLU A 364 13.38 8.92 -34.08
CA GLU A 364 12.02 9.15 -33.59
C GLU A 364 11.93 8.92 -32.06
N ASN A 365 12.50 7.82 -31.57
CA ASN A 365 12.52 7.49 -30.15
C ASN A 365 13.37 8.48 -29.36
N ALA A 366 14.52 8.90 -29.89
CA ALA A 366 15.37 9.90 -29.26
C ALA A 366 14.64 11.24 -29.09
N THR A 367 13.90 11.68 -30.12
CA THR A 367 13.08 12.90 -30.04
C THR A 367 12.00 12.77 -28.97
N ALA A 368 11.30 11.63 -28.92
CA ALA A 368 10.27 11.38 -27.93
C ALA A 368 10.81 11.42 -26.49
N VAL A 369 11.92 10.70 -26.23
CA VAL A 369 12.57 10.63 -24.91
C VAL A 369 13.10 12.00 -24.47
N VAL A 370 13.73 12.76 -25.36
CA VAL A 370 14.19 14.12 -25.06
C VAL A 370 13.01 15.04 -24.73
N ASN A 371 11.93 14.98 -25.52
CA ASN A 371 10.74 15.77 -25.27
C ASN A 371 10.07 15.40 -23.95
N GLU A 372 10.01 14.11 -23.60
CA GLU A 372 9.48 13.66 -22.31
C GLU A 372 10.30 14.21 -21.14
N ALA A 373 11.63 14.11 -21.20
CA ALA A 373 12.51 14.66 -20.16
C ALA A 373 12.32 16.19 -20.03
N LEU A 374 12.23 16.93 -21.14
CA LEU A 374 11.96 18.38 -21.10
C LEU A 374 10.57 18.72 -20.52
N GLN A 375 9.54 17.95 -20.87
CA GLN A 375 8.19 18.13 -20.30
C GLN A 375 8.19 17.89 -18.79
N GLN A 376 8.88 16.86 -18.31
CA GLN A 376 9.02 16.62 -16.86
C GLN A 376 9.81 17.76 -16.19
N SER A 377 10.87 18.25 -16.81
CA SER A 377 11.63 19.40 -16.31
C SER A 377 10.74 20.63 -16.10
N LEU A 378 9.99 21.02 -17.13
CA LEU A 378 9.06 22.16 -17.05
C LEU A 378 7.94 21.92 -16.04
N LYS A 379 7.45 20.68 -15.92
CA LYS A 379 6.40 20.31 -14.95
C LYS A 379 6.90 20.47 -13.52
N TRP A 380 8.10 19.99 -13.19
CA TRP A 380 8.68 20.13 -11.85
C TRP A 380 9.02 21.57 -11.50
N GLU A 381 9.49 22.36 -12.48
CA GLU A 381 9.70 23.80 -12.33
C GLU A 381 8.39 24.52 -11.97
N ALA A 382 7.31 24.22 -12.72
CA ALA A 382 5.98 24.78 -12.46
C ALA A 382 5.41 24.35 -11.10
N GLN A 383 5.83 23.19 -10.58
CA GLN A 383 5.44 22.67 -9.29
C GLN A 383 6.28 23.19 -8.12
N GLY A 384 7.35 23.96 -8.41
CA GLY A 384 8.22 24.55 -7.40
C GLY A 384 9.33 23.64 -6.89
N ASP A 385 9.71 22.60 -7.66
CA ASP A 385 10.89 21.76 -7.37
C ASP A 385 11.98 21.97 -8.45
N PRO A 386 12.80 23.04 -8.33
CA PRO A 386 13.79 23.39 -9.34
C PRO A 386 14.98 22.40 -9.40
N GLU A 387 15.23 21.64 -8.32
CA GLU A 387 16.29 20.63 -8.32
C GLU A 387 15.88 19.43 -9.17
N GLN A 388 14.65 18.94 -9.00
CA GLN A 388 14.13 17.89 -9.86
C GLN A 388 13.96 18.37 -11.32
N ALA A 389 13.54 19.62 -11.52
CA ALA A 389 13.50 20.23 -12.85
C ALA A 389 14.87 20.20 -13.53
N ARG A 390 15.94 20.54 -12.80
CA ARG A 390 17.33 20.50 -13.30
C ARG A 390 17.79 19.09 -13.64
N GLY A 391 17.47 18.09 -12.80
CA GLY A 391 17.81 16.70 -13.07
C GLY A 391 17.19 16.18 -14.37
N PHE A 392 15.92 16.50 -14.63
CA PHE A 392 15.27 16.18 -15.91
C PHE A 392 15.84 16.96 -17.10
N ALA A 393 16.25 18.22 -16.93
CA ALA A 393 16.92 18.98 -17.98
C ALA A 393 18.28 18.37 -18.35
N GLN A 394 19.05 17.91 -17.35
CA GLN A 394 20.30 17.18 -17.56
C GLN A 394 20.05 15.85 -18.29
N LEU A 395 18.99 15.13 -17.90
CA LEU A 395 18.59 13.88 -18.56
C LEU A 395 18.24 14.10 -20.04
N ALA A 396 17.53 15.19 -20.37
CA ALA A 396 17.22 15.54 -21.75
C ALA A 396 18.50 15.77 -22.58
N GLN A 397 19.46 16.53 -22.03
CA GLN A 397 20.75 16.75 -22.66
C GLN A 397 21.55 15.45 -22.81
N LEU A 398 21.50 14.57 -21.81
CA LEU A 398 22.18 13.27 -21.81
C LEU A 398 21.62 12.37 -22.91
N CYS A 399 20.29 12.27 -23.02
CA CYS A 399 19.62 11.49 -24.07
C CYS A 399 20.06 11.94 -25.46
N TRP A 400 20.10 13.26 -25.70
CA TRP A 400 20.57 13.82 -26.97
C TRP A 400 22.04 13.53 -27.24
N THR A 401 22.89 13.61 -26.21
CA THR A 401 24.33 13.37 -26.32
C THR A 401 24.62 11.91 -26.64
N VAL A 402 23.97 10.97 -25.94
CA VAL A 402 24.10 9.53 -26.17
C VAL A 402 23.60 9.16 -27.58
N PHE A 403 22.45 9.71 -28.00
CA PHE A 403 21.92 9.48 -29.35
C PHE A 403 22.90 9.91 -30.45
N ASN A 404 23.47 11.12 -30.35
CA ASN A 404 24.44 11.62 -31.34
C ASN A 404 25.74 10.81 -31.37
N ALA A 405 26.20 10.32 -30.21
CA ALA A 405 27.38 9.46 -30.14
C ALA A 405 27.15 8.11 -30.87
N GLN A 406 25.91 7.60 -30.86
CA GLN A 406 25.51 6.39 -31.58
C GLN A 406 25.26 6.64 -33.09
N HIS A 407 24.93 7.88 -33.46
CA HIS A 407 24.63 8.29 -34.84
C HIS A 407 25.52 9.46 -35.29
N PRO A 408 26.84 9.24 -35.44
CA PRO A 408 27.74 10.31 -35.86
C PRO A 408 27.32 10.81 -37.24
N LEU A 409 27.16 12.14 -37.36
CA LEU A 409 26.96 12.75 -38.66
C LEU A 409 28.13 12.40 -39.58
N PRO A 410 27.89 12.10 -40.86
CA PRO A 410 28.98 11.90 -41.80
C PRO A 410 29.87 13.15 -41.79
N PRO A 411 31.20 13.00 -41.87
CA PRO A 411 32.09 14.14 -41.94
C PRO A 411 31.65 15.04 -43.10
N LEU A 412 31.62 16.35 -42.86
CA LEU A 412 31.34 17.37 -43.87
C LEU A 412 32.38 17.27 -45.00
N THR A 413 32.19 16.31 -45.90
CA THR A 413 33.02 16.05 -47.06
C THR A 413 32.22 16.51 -48.26
N GLY A 414 32.44 17.78 -48.61
CA GLY A 414 31.83 18.40 -49.77
C GLY A 414 31.26 19.78 -49.45
N ALA A 415 32.15 20.76 -49.31
CA ALA A 415 31.87 22.03 -49.96
C ALA A 415 31.78 21.73 -51.47
N GLN A 416 30.62 21.29 -51.93
CA GLN A 416 30.25 21.53 -53.32
C GLN A 416 30.03 23.04 -53.41
N THR A 417 31.10 23.73 -53.76
CA THR A 417 31.03 25.07 -54.34
C THR A 417 30.02 25.01 -55.48
N PHE A 418 28.85 25.62 -55.27
CA PHE A 418 27.91 25.97 -56.33
C PHE A 418 28.49 27.11 -57.17
#